data_AF-A0A9D7AES3-F1
#
_entry.id   AF-A0A9D7AES3-F1
#
_cell.length_a   1.000
_cell.length_b   1.000
_cell.length_c   1.000
_cell.angle_alpha   90.00
_cell.angle_beta   90.00
_cell.angle_gamma   90.00
#
_symmetry.space_group_name_H-M   'P 1'
#
loop_
_entity.id
_entity.type
_entity.pdbx_description
1 polymer ?
#
loop_
_entity_poly.entity_id
_entity_poly.type
_entity_poly.pdbx_seq_one_letter_code
_entity_poly.pdbx_strand_id
1 'polypeptide(L)'
;IAVIGLDIEVINEKSRIVKTIPDQVKRSLRPKLKQISIFDNKKIFSNLMLGDWLYFPAILWKTEVIKQIKFDSTFHTAMDLDIFIRLIDNENKIAFIKSKVLGYRRHDQSASSLYAKSIGRFDEEFLCHKNALGIAKEKNWKTGAFLAQLALTVRLHAIMQSFLMVFTSPLSALKVLVKAISPIR
;
A
#
# COMPACT_ATOMS: atom_id res chain seq x y z
N ILE A 1 9.36 2.42 18.41
CA ILE A 1 8.43 2.77 17.31
C ILE A 1 9.25 3.47 16.23
N ALA A 2 9.26 2.95 15.00
CA ALA A 2 10.00 3.57 13.89
C ALA A 2 9.11 4.48 13.02
N VAL A 3 7.80 4.27 13.08
CA VAL A 3 6.82 4.94 12.23
C VAL A 3 5.57 5.25 13.03
N ILE A 4 5.02 6.44 12.83
CA ILE A 4 3.69 6.81 13.31
C ILE A 4 2.86 7.28 12.12
N GLY A 5 1.81 6.54 11.77
CA GLY A 5 0.79 7.01 10.84
C GLY A 5 -0.25 7.88 11.54
N LEU A 6 -0.79 8.86 10.82
CA LEU A 6 -1.86 9.74 11.29
C LEU A 6 -3.13 9.53 10.46
N ASP A 7 -4.28 9.73 11.08
CA ASP A 7 -5.53 9.79 10.33
C ASP A 7 -5.63 11.12 9.57
N ILE A 8 -6.42 11.11 8.49
CA ILE A 8 -6.53 12.24 7.59
C ILE A 8 -7.98 12.62 7.32
N GLU A 9 -8.15 13.86 6.88
CA GLU A 9 -9.35 14.35 6.23
C GLU A 9 -9.09 14.40 4.72
N VAL A 10 -9.82 13.62 3.93
CA VAL A 10 -9.68 13.67 2.47
C VAL A 10 -10.38 14.92 1.96
N ILE A 11 -9.66 15.76 1.23
CA ILE A 11 -10.20 16.99 0.62
C ILE A 11 -10.00 16.99 -0.89
N ASN A 12 -10.87 17.67 -1.63
CA ASN A 12 -10.72 17.90 -3.07
C ASN A 12 -9.90 19.17 -3.37
N GLU A 13 -9.76 19.56 -4.64
CA GLU A 13 -9.04 20.76 -5.08
C GLU A 13 -9.61 22.07 -4.50
N LYS A 14 -10.89 22.10 -4.14
CA LYS A 14 -11.56 23.24 -3.49
C LYS A 14 -11.51 23.19 -1.96
N SER A 15 -10.68 22.31 -1.38
CA SER A 15 -10.54 22.09 0.06
C SER A 15 -11.83 21.65 0.76
N ARG A 16 -12.78 21.06 0.02
CA ARG A 16 -13.99 20.47 0.60
C ARG A 16 -13.73 19.01 0.95
N ILE A 17 -14.28 18.57 2.08
CA ILE A 17 -14.21 17.17 2.51
C ILE A 17 -14.96 16.30 1.51
N VAL A 18 -14.31 15.23 1.04
CA VAL A 18 -14.89 14.30 0.06
C VAL A 18 -14.69 12.85 0.48
N LYS A 19 -15.51 11.96 -0.08
CA LYS A 19 -15.37 10.51 0.05
C LYS A 19 -15.13 9.92 -1.32
N THR A 20 -13.93 9.40 -1.56
CA THR A 20 -13.60 8.72 -2.82
C THR A 20 -13.69 7.21 -2.64
N ILE A 21 -13.84 6.46 -3.74
CA ILE A 21 -13.85 4.99 -3.70
C ILE A 21 -12.53 4.45 -3.14
N PRO A 22 -11.33 4.89 -3.58
CA PRO A 22 -10.07 4.43 -3.00
C PRO A 22 -9.97 4.65 -1.48
N ASP A 23 -10.44 5.79 -0.98
CA ASP A 23 -10.35 6.11 0.44
C ASP A 23 -11.35 5.29 1.28
N GLN A 24 -12.50 4.93 0.70
CA GLN A 24 -13.44 3.99 1.31
C GLN A 24 -12.87 2.58 1.39
N VAL A 25 -12.20 2.12 0.33
CA VAL A 25 -11.49 0.82 0.32
C VAL A 25 -10.37 0.82 1.36
N LYS A 26 -9.51 1.85 1.40
CA LYS A 26 -8.47 1.98 2.45
C LYS A 26 -9.09 1.91 3.85
N ARG A 27 -10.24 2.56 4.06
CA ARG A 27 -10.92 2.56 5.36
C ARG A 27 -11.50 1.19 5.74
N SER A 28 -11.97 0.39 4.79
CA SER A 28 -12.51 -0.95 5.08
C SER A 28 -11.42 -1.98 5.33
N LEU A 29 -10.25 -1.84 4.70
CA LEU A 29 -9.07 -2.71 4.91
C LEU A 29 -8.33 -2.42 6.23
N ARG A 30 -8.52 -1.22 6.76
CA ARG A 30 -7.88 -0.77 8.01
C ARG A 30 -8.36 -1.62 9.20
N PRO A 31 -7.45 -2.08 10.08
CA PRO A 31 -7.83 -2.81 11.28
C PRO A 31 -8.58 -1.91 12.26
N LYS A 32 -9.27 -2.50 13.24
CA LYS A 32 -9.90 -1.72 14.31
C LYS A 32 -8.83 -0.94 15.09
N LEU A 33 -8.99 0.38 15.14
CA LEU A 33 -8.06 1.30 15.78
C LEU A 33 -8.59 1.83 17.11
N LYS A 34 -7.68 1.96 18.08
CA LYS A 34 -7.86 2.80 19.28
C LYS A 34 -7.42 4.24 18.96
N GLN A 35 -7.50 5.15 19.93
CA GLN A 35 -6.98 6.51 19.75
C GLN A 35 -5.48 6.50 19.39
N ILE A 36 -4.72 5.65 20.08
CA ILE A 36 -3.33 5.31 19.75
C ILE A 36 -3.26 3.80 19.64
N SER A 37 -2.74 3.31 18.52
CA SER A 37 -2.53 1.90 18.25
C SER A 37 -1.06 1.64 17.98
N ILE A 38 -0.43 0.78 18.77
CA ILE A 38 0.87 0.19 18.45
C ILE A 38 0.60 -1.21 17.94
N PHE A 39 1.06 -1.53 16.74
CA PHE A 39 0.71 -2.80 16.12
C PHE A 39 1.70 -3.91 16.47
N ASP A 40 1.16 -5.12 16.58
CA ASP A 40 1.95 -6.33 16.52
C ASP A 40 2.44 -6.56 15.08
N ASN A 41 3.73 -6.91 14.93
CA ASN A 41 4.43 -6.99 13.65
C ASN A 41 3.78 -8.02 12.71
N LYS A 42 3.53 -9.23 13.21
CA LYS A 42 2.91 -10.29 12.43
C LYS A 42 1.50 -9.91 11.96
N LYS A 43 0.71 -9.28 12.84
CA LYS A 43 -0.66 -8.85 12.52
C LYS A 43 -0.69 -7.69 11.51
N ILE A 44 0.10 -6.64 11.71
CA ILE A 44 0.11 -5.49 10.78
C ILE A 44 0.70 -5.87 9.43
N PHE A 45 1.74 -6.70 9.41
CA PHE A 45 2.30 -7.24 8.17
C PHE A 45 1.22 -7.94 7.35
N SER A 46 0.51 -8.89 7.98
CA SER A 46 -0.56 -9.64 7.30
C SER A 46 -1.68 -8.72 6.81
N ASN A 47 -2.02 -7.68 7.58
CA ASN A 47 -3.04 -6.72 7.21
C ASN A 47 -2.61 -5.79 6.05
N LEU A 48 -1.35 -5.36 6.00
CA LEU A 48 -0.82 -4.59 4.86
C LEU A 48 -0.82 -5.40 3.56
N MET A 49 -0.73 -6.73 3.65
CA MET A 49 -0.90 -7.63 2.49
C MET A 49 -2.36 -7.75 2.02
N LEU A 50 -3.35 -7.32 2.81
CA LEU A 50 -4.71 -7.12 2.29
C LEU A 50 -4.79 -5.83 1.48
N GLY A 51 -4.03 -4.81 1.87
CA GLY A 51 -3.82 -3.59 1.10
C GLY A 51 -3.31 -2.46 1.99
N ASP A 52 -2.51 -1.58 1.39
CA ASP A 52 -1.97 -0.42 2.11
C ASP A 52 -3.06 0.65 2.29
N TRP A 53 -3.43 0.90 3.55
CA TRP A 53 -4.43 1.88 3.95
C TRP A 53 -3.84 3.15 4.59
N LEU A 54 -2.51 3.23 4.71
CA LEU A 54 -1.81 4.41 5.19
C LEU A 54 -1.75 5.48 4.09
N TYR A 55 -1.47 6.71 4.50
CA TYR A 55 -1.30 7.84 3.59
C TYR A 55 0.11 8.33 3.74
N PHE A 56 0.92 8.19 2.68
CA PHE A 56 2.35 8.48 2.74
C PHE A 56 2.70 9.87 3.32
N PRO A 57 1.99 10.95 2.95
CA PRO A 57 2.26 12.29 3.52
C PRO A 57 1.83 12.46 4.99
N ALA A 58 1.07 11.52 5.55
CA ALA A 58 0.58 11.54 6.91
C ALA A 58 1.34 10.55 7.81
N ILE A 59 2.64 10.37 7.52
CA ILE A 59 3.52 9.50 8.27
C ILE A 59 4.66 10.31 8.89
N LEU A 60 4.93 10.04 10.16
CA LEU A 60 6.11 10.48 10.86
C LEU A 60 7.11 9.33 10.93
N TRP A 61 8.36 9.60 10.55
CA TRP A 61 9.44 8.63 10.51
C TRP A 61 10.46 8.90 11.61
N LYS A 62 10.95 7.85 12.28
CA LYS A 62 12.11 7.97 13.14
C LYS A 62 13.36 8.12 12.27
N THR A 63 13.95 9.31 12.26
CA THR A 63 15.03 9.69 11.32
C THR A 63 16.22 8.75 11.33
N GLU A 64 16.69 8.32 12.51
CA GLU A 64 17.82 7.39 12.62
C GLU A 64 17.53 6.03 11.96
N VAL A 65 16.30 5.51 12.09
CA VAL A 65 15.90 4.22 11.50
C VAL A 65 15.75 4.35 9.99
N ILE A 66 15.11 5.42 9.52
CA ILE A 66 14.86 5.59 8.08
C ILE A 66 16.15 5.84 7.30
N LYS A 67 17.16 6.46 7.92
CA LYS A 67 18.50 6.64 7.33
C LYS A 67 19.27 5.32 7.21
N GLN A 68 19.02 4.35 8.09
CA GLN A 68 19.64 3.03 8.04
C GLN A 68 18.97 2.14 6.99
N ILE A 69 17.63 2.04 7.04
CA ILE A 69 16.86 1.14 6.16
C ILE A 69 16.76 1.70 4.73
N LYS A 70 16.69 3.03 4.59
CA LYS A 70 16.56 3.79 3.32
C LYS A 70 15.33 3.42 2.49
N PHE A 71 14.88 4.37 1.68
CA PHE A 71 13.90 4.07 0.62
C PHE A 71 14.61 3.38 -0.54
N ASP A 72 13.98 2.37 -1.11
CA ASP A 72 14.47 1.71 -2.31
C ASP A 72 14.01 2.52 -3.53
N SER A 73 14.98 3.08 -4.27
CA SER A 73 14.74 3.95 -5.42
C SER A 73 14.22 3.21 -6.66
N THR A 74 14.13 1.88 -6.62
CA THR A 74 13.49 1.10 -7.69
C THR A 74 11.96 1.23 -7.67
N PHE A 75 11.38 1.61 -6.53
CA PHE A 75 9.95 1.87 -6.39
C PHE A 75 9.65 3.35 -6.61
N HIS A 76 8.73 3.66 -7.52
CA HIS A 76 8.25 5.03 -7.75
C HIS A 76 6.99 5.33 -6.95
N THR A 77 6.15 4.33 -6.73
CA THR A 77 4.81 4.50 -6.13
C THR A 77 4.49 3.56 -4.99
N ALA A 78 5.12 2.39 -4.92
CA ALA A 78 4.93 1.42 -3.83
C ALA A 78 6.03 1.48 -2.75
N MET A 79 6.84 2.55 -2.74
CA MET A 79 7.96 2.74 -1.81
C MET A 79 7.53 2.77 -0.33
N ASP A 80 6.29 3.17 -0.06
CA ASP A 80 5.70 3.21 1.27
C ASP A 80 5.40 1.81 1.80
N LEU A 81 4.75 0.97 0.99
CA LEU A 81 4.49 -0.42 1.33
C LEU A 81 5.81 -1.20 1.48
N ASP A 82 6.76 -1.04 0.55
CA ASP A 82 8.08 -1.66 0.63
C ASP A 82 8.80 -1.32 1.94
N ILE A 83 8.88 -0.03 2.30
CA ILE A 83 9.62 0.34 3.51
C ILE A 83 8.93 -0.16 4.77
N PHE A 84 7.61 -0.24 4.81
CA PHE A 84 6.90 -0.85 5.94
C PHE A 84 7.19 -2.34 6.08
N ILE A 85 7.19 -3.08 4.97
CA ILE A 85 7.55 -4.51 4.95
C ILE A 85 8.95 -4.69 5.57
N ARG A 86 9.94 -3.92 5.10
CA ARG A 86 11.34 -4.02 5.57
C ARG A 86 11.51 -3.54 7.02
N LEU A 87 10.78 -2.51 7.44
CA LEU A 87 10.77 -2.06 8.83
C LEU A 87 10.27 -3.16 9.77
N ILE A 88 9.12 -3.76 9.44
CA ILE A 88 8.52 -4.83 10.23
C ILE A 88 9.44 -6.06 10.25
N ASP A 89 10.10 -6.35 9.13
CA ASP A 89 11.08 -7.43 9.03
C ASP A 89 12.26 -7.24 9.99
N ASN A 90 12.76 -6.00 10.10
CA ASN A 90 13.78 -5.58 11.05
C ASN A 90 13.23 -5.35 12.48
N GLU A 91 12.12 -5.99 12.83
CA GLU A 91 11.44 -5.94 14.13
C GLU A 91 11.01 -4.54 14.60
N ASN A 92 11.01 -3.54 13.72
CA ASN A 92 10.54 -2.21 14.05
C ASN A 92 9.02 -2.18 14.18
N LYS A 93 8.54 -1.42 15.17
CA LYS A 93 7.11 -1.23 15.42
C LYS A 93 6.54 -0.05 14.66
N ILE A 94 5.36 -0.26 14.08
CA ILE A 94 4.50 0.78 13.51
C ILE A 94 3.43 1.16 14.53
N ALA A 95 3.20 2.45 14.70
CA ALA A 95 2.08 2.98 15.46
C ALA A 95 1.16 3.83 14.57
N PHE A 96 -0.05 4.07 15.06
CA PHE A 96 -1.03 4.91 14.40
C PHE A 96 -1.78 5.76 15.43
N ILE A 97 -2.00 7.04 15.11
CA ILE A 97 -2.81 7.96 15.91
C ILE A 97 -4.07 8.29 15.13
N LYS A 98 -5.23 7.93 15.70
CA LYS A 98 -6.54 8.18 15.12
C LYS A 98 -7.00 9.63 15.39
N SER A 99 -6.27 10.57 14.83
CA SER A 99 -6.57 12.00 14.91
C SER A 99 -6.43 12.64 13.53
N LYS A 100 -7.50 13.29 13.07
CA LYS A 100 -7.55 13.96 11.76
C LYS A 100 -6.97 15.37 11.87
N VAL A 101 -5.66 15.45 11.98
CA VAL A 101 -4.93 16.73 12.08
C VAL A 101 -4.38 17.21 10.73
N LEU A 102 -4.56 16.41 9.67
CA LEU A 102 -4.04 16.68 8.33
C LEU A 102 -5.14 16.54 7.26
N GLY A 103 -5.15 17.48 6.31
CA GLY A 103 -5.95 17.38 5.10
C GLY A 103 -5.14 16.73 3.96
N TYR A 104 -5.57 15.58 3.45
CA TYR A 104 -4.96 14.93 2.29
C TYR A 104 -5.74 15.30 1.02
N ARG A 105 -5.12 16.09 0.14
CA ARG A 105 -5.75 16.56 -1.10
C ARG A 105 -5.69 15.48 -2.18
N ARG A 106 -6.86 14.99 -2.59
CA ARG A 106 -7.02 14.16 -3.79
C ARG A 106 -7.21 15.05 -5.00
N HIS A 107 -6.42 14.80 -6.04
CA HIS A 107 -6.56 15.45 -7.35
C HIS A 107 -6.05 14.50 -8.44
N ASP A 108 -6.56 14.66 -9.66
CA ASP A 108 -6.24 13.77 -10.79
C ASP A 108 -4.77 13.84 -11.24
N GLN A 109 -4.07 14.92 -10.86
CA GLN A 109 -2.64 15.12 -11.13
C GLN A 109 -1.73 14.55 -10.03
N SER A 110 -2.27 13.87 -9.01
CA SER A 110 -1.41 13.26 -7.99
C SER A 110 -0.57 12.15 -8.62
N ALA A 111 0.66 11.94 -8.14
CA ALA A 111 1.53 10.88 -8.67
C ALA A 111 0.80 9.52 -8.67
N SER A 112 0.08 9.20 -7.59
CA SER A 112 -0.72 7.98 -7.51
C SER A 112 -1.88 7.93 -8.51
N SER A 113 -2.50 9.05 -8.86
CA SER A 113 -3.60 9.13 -9.86
C SER A 113 -3.07 9.00 -11.29
N LEU A 114 -1.97 9.66 -11.60
CA LEU A 114 -1.32 9.60 -12.92
C LEU A 114 -0.74 8.20 -13.16
N TYR A 115 -0.02 7.66 -12.17
CA TYR A 115 0.62 6.36 -12.27
C TYR A 115 -0.36 5.19 -12.07
N ALA A 116 -1.57 5.41 -11.54
CA ALA A 116 -2.63 4.38 -11.55
C ALA A 116 -2.97 3.91 -12.98
N LYS A 117 -2.67 4.71 -14.00
CA LYS A 117 -2.88 4.38 -15.41
C LYS A 117 -1.66 3.72 -16.07
N SER A 118 -0.54 3.60 -15.35
CA SER A 118 0.70 2.99 -15.87
C SER A 118 0.73 1.49 -15.58
N ILE A 119 1.27 0.73 -16.53
CA ILE A 119 1.49 -0.72 -16.38
C ILE A 119 2.54 -0.99 -15.27
N GLY A 120 3.57 -0.13 -15.21
CA GLY A 120 4.70 -0.26 -14.28
C GLY A 120 4.30 -0.22 -12.80
N ARG A 121 3.17 0.40 -12.46
CA ARG A 121 2.63 0.37 -11.09
C ARG A 121 2.40 -1.05 -10.58
N PHE A 122 1.79 -1.90 -11.39
CA PHE A 122 1.48 -3.26 -10.97
C PHE A 122 2.76 -4.09 -10.83
N ASP A 123 3.81 -3.77 -11.59
CA ASP A 123 5.12 -4.40 -11.42
C ASP A 123 5.69 -4.15 -10.02
N GLU A 124 5.61 -2.91 -9.55
CA GLU A 124 6.03 -2.51 -8.21
C GLU A 124 5.17 -3.15 -7.10
N GLU A 125 3.84 -3.12 -7.23
CA GLU A 125 2.93 -3.69 -6.23
C GLU A 125 3.11 -5.22 -6.13
N PHE A 126 3.22 -5.93 -7.25
CA PHE A 126 3.50 -7.37 -7.24
C PHE A 126 4.89 -7.70 -6.69
N LEU A 127 5.89 -6.83 -6.92
CA LEU A 127 7.22 -7.00 -6.33
C LEU A 127 7.18 -6.84 -4.79
N CYS A 128 6.42 -5.87 -4.26
CA CYS A 128 6.20 -5.74 -2.82
C CYS A 128 5.61 -7.02 -2.22
N HIS A 129 4.59 -7.59 -2.87
CA HIS A 129 3.98 -8.83 -2.42
C HIS A 129 4.93 -10.03 -2.53
N LYS A 130 5.76 -10.10 -3.57
CA LYS A 130 6.81 -11.12 -3.70
C LYS A 130 7.83 -11.04 -2.56
N ASN A 131 8.33 -9.85 -2.26
CA ASN A 131 9.30 -9.63 -1.18
C ASN A 131 8.67 -9.99 0.17
N ALA A 132 7.42 -9.56 0.40
CA ALA A 132 6.66 -9.90 1.59
C ALA A 132 6.43 -11.41 1.73
N LEU A 133 6.19 -12.13 0.62
CA LEU A 133 6.04 -13.58 0.65
C LEU A 133 7.31 -14.29 1.15
N GLY A 134 8.48 -13.85 0.70
CA GLY A 134 9.78 -14.36 1.18
C GLY A 134 9.93 -14.19 2.69
N ILE A 135 9.82 -12.94 3.14
CA ILE A 135 9.91 -12.58 4.57
C ILE A 135 8.90 -13.35 5.42
N ALA A 136 7.64 -13.45 4.96
CA ALA A 136 6.60 -14.16 5.70
C ALA A 136 6.88 -15.66 5.82
N LYS A 137 7.48 -16.30 4.81
CA LYS A 137 7.89 -17.70 4.88
C LYS A 137 9.03 -17.89 5.86
N GLU A 138 10.05 -17.04 5.78
CA GLU A 138 11.21 -17.07 6.69
C GLU A 138 10.82 -16.90 8.16
N LYS A 139 9.89 -15.96 8.45
CA LYS A 139 9.36 -15.74 9.80
C LYS A 139 8.23 -16.68 10.21
N ASN A 140 7.85 -17.66 9.37
CA ASN A 140 6.74 -18.58 9.60
C ASN A 140 5.39 -17.85 9.88
N TRP A 141 5.16 -16.72 9.22
CA TRP A 141 3.93 -15.94 9.26
C TRP A 141 2.94 -16.46 8.22
N LYS A 142 2.34 -17.63 8.50
CA LYS A 142 1.43 -18.34 7.58
C LYS A 142 0.34 -17.46 6.96
N THR A 143 -0.34 -16.65 7.76
CA THR A 143 -1.37 -15.71 7.27
C THR A 143 -0.78 -14.64 6.37
N GLY A 144 0.36 -14.07 6.75
CA GLY A 144 1.07 -13.08 5.93
C GLY A 144 1.51 -13.66 4.59
N ALA A 145 2.05 -14.88 4.58
CA ALA A 145 2.47 -15.57 3.38
C ALA A 145 1.28 -15.86 2.45
N PHE A 146 0.16 -16.34 3.00
CA PHE A 146 -1.07 -16.56 2.24
C PHE A 146 -1.59 -15.27 1.59
N LEU A 147 -1.68 -14.18 2.36
CA LEU A 147 -2.19 -12.91 1.86
C LEU A 147 -1.23 -12.23 0.88
N ALA A 148 0.08 -12.35 1.11
CA ALA A 148 1.11 -11.92 0.19
C ALA A 148 0.98 -12.64 -1.16
N GLN A 149 0.83 -13.96 -1.16
CA GLN A 149 0.61 -14.78 -2.37
C GLN A 149 -0.69 -14.42 -3.08
N LEU A 150 -1.76 -14.17 -2.32
CA LEU A 150 -3.07 -13.83 -2.86
C LEU A 150 -3.05 -12.46 -3.55
N ALA A 151 -2.41 -11.45 -2.93
CA ALA A 151 -2.32 -10.07 -3.44
C ALA A 151 -3.66 -9.49 -3.93
N LEU A 152 -4.72 -9.72 -3.14
CA LEU A 152 -6.11 -9.57 -3.57
C LEU A 152 -6.41 -8.18 -4.16
N THR A 153 -6.06 -7.12 -3.43
CA THR A 153 -6.39 -5.75 -3.85
C THR A 153 -5.61 -5.30 -5.08
N VAL A 154 -4.34 -5.68 -5.17
CA VAL A 154 -3.50 -5.45 -6.36
C VAL A 154 -4.10 -6.15 -7.58
N ARG A 155 -4.50 -7.42 -7.44
CA ARG A 155 -5.13 -8.18 -8.54
C ARG A 155 -6.46 -7.58 -8.98
N LEU A 156 -7.35 -7.24 -8.04
CA LEU A 156 -8.64 -6.62 -8.36
C LEU A 156 -8.44 -5.26 -9.06
N HIS A 157 -7.50 -4.46 -8.58
CA HIS A 157 -7.15 -3.19 -9.22
C HIS A 157 -6.59 -3.40 -10.63
N ALA A 158 -5.68 -4.35 -10.81
CA ALA A 158 -5.11 -4.70 -12.11
C ALA A 158 -6.18 -5.21 -13.10
N ILE A 159 -7.10 -6.07 -12.65
CA ILE A 159 -8.21 -6.55 -13.47
C ILE A 159 -9.10 -5.37 -13.89
N MET A 160 -9.52 -4.52 -12.95
CA MET A 160 -10.33 -3.34 -13.25
C MET A 160 -9.64 -2.42 -14.26
N GLN A 161 -8.36 -2.10 -14.07
CA GLN A 161 -7.61 -1.26 -15.00
C GLN A 161 -7.43 -1.93 -16.36
N SER A 162 -7.20 -3.25 -16.40
CA SER A 162 -7.09 -3.98 -17.66
C SER A 162 -8.36 -3.82 -18.51
N PHE A 163 -9.55 -3.91 -17.92
CA PHE A 163 -10.82 -3.71 -18.62
C PHE A 163 -10.96 -2.29 -19.19
N LEU A 164 -10.59 -1.27 -18.42
CA LEU A 164 -10.63 0.12 -18.89
C LEU A 164 -9.64 0.37 -20.04
N MET A 165 -8.50 -0.32 -20.04
CA MET A 165 -7.48 -0.21 -21.07
C MET A 165 -7.81 -0.95 -22.36
N VAL A 166 -8.81 -1.84 -22.40
CA VAL A 166 -9.15 -2.65 -23.60
C VAL A 166 -9.43 -1.74 -24.81
N PHE A 167 -10.09 -0.61 -24.59
CA PHE A 167 -10.47 0.30 -25.69
C PHE A 167 -9.32 1.20 -26.16
N THR A 168 -8.29 1.44 -25.32
CA THR A 168 -7.21 2.38 -25.64
C THR A 168 -5.89 1.68 -25.97
N SER A 169 -5.62 0.51 -25.37
CA SER A 169 -4.39 -0.27 -25.56
C SER A 169 -4.62 -1.76 -25.25
N PRO A 170 -5.19 -2.54 -26.19
CA PRO A 170 -5.54 -3.95 -25.97
C PRO A 170 -4.37 -4.84 -25.55
N LEU A 171 -3.17 -4.65 -26.13
CA LEU A 171 -1.97 -5.41 -25.76
C LEU A 171 -1.56 -5.16 -24.31
N SER A 172 -1.65 -3.90 -23.87
CA SER A 172 -1.34 -3.51 -22.48
C SER A 172 -2.39 -4.07 -21.51
N ALA A 173 -3.67 -4.02 -21.88
CA ALA A 173 -4.76 -4.63 -21.12
C ALA A 173 -4.50 -6.14 -20.91
N LEU A 174 -4.16 -6.87 -21.98
CA LEU A 174 -3.84 -8.30 -21.89
C LEU A 174 -2.64 -8.57 -20.97
N LYS A 175 -1.55 -7.78 -21.09
CA LYS A 175 -0.37 -7.92 -20.22
C LYS A 175 -0.74 -7.74 -18.74
N VAL A 176 -1.50 -6.70 -18.41
CA VAL A 176 -1.95 -6.42 -17.04
C VAL A 176 -2.85 -7.56 -16.53
N LEU A 177 -3.80 -8.02 -17.35
CA LEU A 177 -4.71 -9.11 -16.97
C LEU A 177 -3.96 -10.42 -16.71
N VAL A 178 -3.06 -10.82 -17.63
CA VAL A 178 -2.22 -12.02 -17.46
C VAL A 178 -1.42 -11.92 -16.17
N LYS A 179 -0.83 -10.76 -15.88
CA LYS A 179 -0.11 -10.54 -14.62
C LYS A 179 -1.03 -10.66 -13.40
N ALA A 180 -2.22 -10.08 -13.48
CA ALA A 180 -3.21 -10.09 -12.41
C ALA A 180 -3.74 -11.48 -12.05
N ILE A 181 -3.69 -12.46 -12.97
CA ILE A 181 -4.09 -13.86 -12.70
C ILE A 181 -2.89 -14.79 -12.48
N SER A 182 -1.67 -14.36 -12.82
CA SER A 182 -0.45 -15.16 -12.67
C SER A 182 -0.09 -15.35 -11.19
N PRO A 183 0.43 -16.51 -10.78
CA PRO A 183 0.93 -16.69 -9.44
C PRO A 183 2.11 -15.74 -9.18
N ILE A 184 2.22 -15.25 -7.95
CA ILE A 184 3.42 -14.55 -7.50
C ILE A 184 4.54 -15.57 -7.40
N ARG A 185 5.62 -15.33 -8.13
CA ARG A 185 6.83 -16.16 -8.21
C ARG A 185 8.02 -15.35 -7.72
#